data_AF-A0A527G8U8-F1
#
_entry.id   AF-A0A527G8U8-F1
#
_cell.length_a   1.000
_cell.length_b   1.000
_cell.length_c   1.000
_cell.angle_alpha   90.00
_cell.angle_beta   90.00
_cell.angle_gamma   90.00
#
_symmetry.space_group_name_H-M   'P 1'
#
loop_
_entity.id
_entity.type
_entity.pdbx_description
1 polymer ?
#
loop_
_entity_poly.entity_id
_entity_poly.type
_entity_poly.pdbx_seq_one_letter_code
_entity_poly.pdbx_strand_id
1 'polypeptide(L)'
;KLAAEALLDHVIGTVEPDDPGPYDINILGEFNLSGEFWLVKPLLDRLGIRVRACIPGDARYRDIASAHRARAAMMVCSTALISLARKMEERWDIPFFEGSFYGISDTSQALRNLVRLLVRKGADPEILERTETLIAQQEAIAWKKLEPYRQRLQGKRVLLNTGGV
;
A
#
# COMPACT_ATOMS: atom_id res chain seq x y z
N LYS A 1 -5.83 7.25 15.95
CA LYS A 1 -4.93 8.23 16.60
C LYS A 1 -4.15 7.63 17.79
N LEU A 2 -4.74 7.41 18.98
CA LEU A 2 -4.00 6.91 20.15
C LEU A 2 -3.24 5.59 19.90
N ALA A 3 -3.87 4.63 19.23
CA ALA A 3 -3.21 3.38 18.86
C ALA A 3 -1.99 3.59 17.94
N ALA A 4 -2.05 4.58 17.06
CA ALA A 4 -0.97 4.89 16.13
C ALA A 4 0.21 5.55 16.85
N GLU A 5 -0.07 6.42 17.83
CA GLU A 5 0.93 7.01 18.72
C GLU A 5 1.60 5.93 19.58
N ALA A 6 0.81 5.00 20.15
CA ALA A 6 1.34 3.89 20.92
C ALA A 6 2.27 2.98 20.10
N LEU A 7 1.91 2.66 18.84
CA LEU A 7 2.78 1.90 17.95
C LEU A 7 4.09 2.65 17.68
N LEU A 8 4.01 3.95 17.42
CA LEU A 8 5.17 4.76 17.10
C LEU A 8 6.14 4.91 18.29
N ASP A 9 5.61 5.09 19.50
CA ASP A 9 6.42 5.41 20.67
C ASP A 9 6.91 4.15 21.41
N HIS A 10 6.28 3.00 21.21
CA HIS A 10 6.59 1.76 21.95
C HIS A 10 6.92 0.53 21.10
N VAL A 11 6.69 0.55 19.78
CA VAL A 11 6.85 -0.64 18.93
C VAL A 11 7.76 -0.38 17.74
N ILE A 12 7.42 0.58 16.87
CA ILE A 12 8.19 0.85 15.65
C ILE A 12 9.58 1.35 16.04
N GLY A 13 10.64 0.76 15.47
CA GLY A 13 12.02 1.10 15.80
C GLY A 13 12.65 0.22 16.88
N THR A 14 11.88 -0.68 17.51
CA THR A 14 12.40 -1.54 18.59
C THR A 14 13.13 -2.79 18.09
N VAL A 15 12.93 -3.17 16.82
CA VAL A 15 13.58 -4.35 16.22
C VAL A 15 14.29 -3.94 14.94
N GLU A 16 15.61 -4.09 14.93
CA GLU A 16 16.41 -3.97 13.73
C GLU A 16 16.35 -5.25 12.88
N PRO A 17 15.87 -5.19 11.63
CA PRO A 17 15.87 -6.34 10.74
C PRO A 17 17.25 -6.57 10.12
N ASP A 18 17.58 -7.82 9.84
CA ASP A 18 18.81 -8.25 9.18
C ASP A 18 18.71 -8.29 7.65
N ASP A 19 17.52 -8.00 7.11
CA ASP A 19 17.20 -8.16 5.69
C ASP A 19 16.70 -6.88 4.98
N PRO A 20 17.07 -5.62 5.34
CA PRO A 20 16.48 -4.43 4.74
C PRO A 20 16.76 -4.32 3.23
N GLY A 21 15.72 -4.00 2.46
CA GLY A 21 15.78 -3.98 0.99
C GLY A 21 15.50 -2.59 0.38
N PRO A 22 15.94 -2.34 -0.87
CA PRO A 22 15.63 -1.09 -1.57
C PRO A 22 14.15 -1.00 -2.02
N TYR A 23 13.41 -2.11 -2.01
CA TYR A 23 12.00 -2.19 -2.42
C TYR A 23 11.05 -2.48 -1.24
N ASP A 24 11.46 -2.15 -0.02
CA ASP A 24 10.63 -2.34 1.17
C ASP A 24 9.63 -1.21 1.31
N ILE A 25 8.35 -1.55 1.51
CA ILE A 25 7.29 -0.56 1.74
C ILE A 25 6.45 -0.90 2.96
N ASN A 26 5.81 0.12 3.52
CA ASN A 26 4.72 -0.04 4.48
C ASN A 26 3.37 0.26 3.83
N ILE A 27 2.36 -0.53 4.18
CA ILE A 27 0.96 -0.22 3.88
C ILE A 27 0.29 0.12 5.21
N LEU A 28 -0.28 1.32 5.31
CA LEU A 28 -0.86 1.85 6.53
C LEU A 28 -2.38 1.95 6.35
N GLY A 29 -3.16 1.49 7.32
CA GLY A 29 -4.63 1.61 7.29
C GLY A 29 -5.31 0.53 6.45
N GLU A 30 -4.55 -0.50 6.07
CA GLU A 30 -5.06 -1.70 5.45
C GLU A 30 -5.28 -2.77 6.53
N PHE A 31 -6.50 -3.26 6.65
CA PHE A 31 -6.94 -4.18 7.70
C PHE A 31 -7.02 -5.63 7.22
N ASN A 32 -6.81 -5.86 5.92
CA ASN A 32 -6.96 -7.14 5.25
C ASN A 32 -8.35 -7.75 5.50
N LEU A 33 -9.41 -6.93 5.40
CA LEU A 33 -10.76 -7.38 5.70
C LEU A 33 -11.15 -8.47 4.71
N SER A 34 -11.52 -9.65 5.24
CA SER A 34 -11.84 -10.83 4.43
C SER A 34 -10.72 -11.25 3.45
N GLY A 35 -9.46 -10.92 3.74
CA GLY A 35 -8.32 -11.29 2.89
C GLY A 35 -8.15 -10.41 1.66
N GLU A 36 -8.74 -9.21 1.60
CA GLU A 36 -8.66 -8.33 0.43
C GLU A 36 -7.23 -7.96 0.05
N PHE A 37 -6.35 -7.71 1.02
CA PHE A 37 -4.98 -7.33 0.75
C PHE A 37 -4.17 -8.52 0.20
N TRP A 38 -4.53 -9.76 0.53
CA TRP A 38 -3.92 -10.95 -0.08
C TRP A 38 -4.20 -11.04 -1.59
N LEU A 39 -5.20 -10.33 -2.12
CA LEU A 39 -5.44 -10.23 -3.56
C LEU A 39 -4.55 -9.16 -4.22
N VAL A 40 -4.11 -8.17 -3.46
CA VAL A 40 -3.24 -7.07 -3.93
C VAL A 40 -1.77 -7.46 -3.83
N LYS A 41 -1.36 -8.11 -2.73
CA LYS A 41 0.03 -8.48 -2.45
C LYS A 41 0.75 -9.20 -3.62
N PRO A 42 0.12 -10.12 -4.37
CA PRO A 42 0.76 -10.76 -5.52
C PRO A 42 1.21 -9.78 -6.61
N LEU A 43 0.55 -8.63 -6.76
CA LEU A 43 0.97 -7.59 -7.70
C LEU A 43 2.30 -6.95 -7.25
N LEU A 44 2.43 -6.67 -5.95
CA LEU A 44 3.65 -6.13 -5.35
C LEU A 44 4.80 -7.15 -5.42
N ASP A 45 4.51 -8.41 -5.11
CA ASP A 45 5.49 -9.51 -5.17
C ASP A 45 6.06 -9.67 -6.59
N ARG A 46 5.23 -9.55 -7.63
CA ARG A 46 5.68 -9.60 -9.04
C ARG A 46 6.61 -8.45 -9.45
N LEU A 47 6.54 -7.32 -8.75
CA LEU A 47 7.46 -6.19 -8.94
C LEU A 47 8.74 -6.35 -8.09
N GLY A 48 8.79 -7.35 -7.20
CA GLY A 48 9.87 -7.50 -6.22
C GLY A 48 9.74 -6.53 -5.05
N ILE A 49 8.56 -5.93 -4.86
CA ILE A 49 8.27 -5.02 -3.75
C ILE A 49 7.89 -5.85 -2.53
N ARG A 50 8.64 -5.70 -1.44
CA ARG A 50 8.37 -6.40 -0.18
C ARG A 50 7.55 -5.49 0.73
N VAL A 51 6.38 -5.97 1.14
CA VAL A 51 5.60 -5.35 2.21
C VAL A 51 6.30 -5.64 3.53
N ARG A 52 7.06 -4.68 4.06
CA ARG A 52 7.75 -4.78 5.37
C ARG A 52 6.71 -4.85 6.49
N ALA A 53 5.71 -3.97 6.46
CA ALA A 53 4.61 -4.00 7.40
C ALA A 53 3.30 -3.58 6.70
N CYS A 54 2.22 -4.30 7.02
CA CYS A 54 0.86 -3.88 6.76
C CYS A 54 0.22 -3.55 8.10
N ILE A 55 -0.12 -2.29 8.37
CA ILE A 55 -0.56 -1.84 9.69
C ILE A 55 -2.08 -1.62 9.69
N PRO A 56 -2.88 -2.47 10.38
CA PRO A 56 -2.52 -3.68 11.11
C PRO A 56 -2.81 -5.01 10.37
N GLY A 57 -3.34 -4.99 9.14
CA GLY A 57 -3.86 -6.18 8.46
C GLY A 57 -2.86 -7.32 8.34
N ASP A 58 -3.20 -8.48 8.94
CA ASP A 58 -2.37 -9.71 9.02
C ASP A 58 -0.91 -9.49 9.49
N ALA A 59 -0.62 -8.38 10.17
CA ALA A 59 0.72 -8.07 10.61
C ALA A 59 1.24 -9.05 11.67
N ARG A 60 2.53 -9.33 11.68
CA ARG A 60 3.22 -9.85 12.86
C ARG A 60 3.88 -8.71 13.62
N TYR A 61 4.04 -8.89 14.94
CA TYR A 61 4.66 -7.86 15.79
C TYR A 61 6.02 -7.41 15.25
N ARG A 62 6.85 -8.36 14.80
CA ARG A 62 8.21 -8.11 14.31
C ARG A 62 8.22 -7.25 13.03
N ASP A 63 7.20 -7.39 12.19
CA ASP A 63 7.01 -6.59 10.98
C ASP A 63 6.76 -5.13 11.35
N ILE A 64 5.83 -4.89 12.29
CA ILE A 64 5.52 -3.55 12.79
C ILE A 64 6.74 -2.96 13.52
N ALA A 65 7.40 -3.74 14.36
CA ALA A 65 8.55 -3.29 15.14
C ALA A 65 9.76 -2.89 14.25
N SER A 66 9.86 -3.44 13.05
CA SER A 66 10.89 -3.13 12.05
C SER A 66 10.41 -2.22 10.91
N ALA A 67 9.19 -1.66 11.01
CA ALA A 67 8.58 -0.85 9.96
C ALA A 67 9.37 0.43 9.63
N HIS A 68 10.23 0.90 10.54
CA HIS A 68 11.11 2.06 10.34
C HIS A 68 12.22 1.84 9.29
N ARG A 69 12.39 0.60 8.79
CA ARG A 69 13.34 0.29 7.71
C ARG A 69 12.74 0.30 6.31
N ALA A 70 11.43 0.54 6.17
CA ALA A 70 10.83 0.69 4.84
C ALA A 70 11.39 1.92 4.10
N ARG A 71 11.28 1.92 2.77
CA ARG A 71 11.73 3.00 1.89
C ARG A 71 10.61 3.95 1.52
N ALA A 72 9.36 3.49 1.51
CA ALA A 72 8.19 4.30 1.26
C ALA A 72 6.98 3.75 2.01
N ALA A 73 5.94 4.55 2.15
CA ALA A 73 4.66 4.10 2.67
C ALA A 73 3.50 4.52 1.78
N MET A 74 2.41 3.76 1.86
CA MET A 74 1.11 4.14 1.32
C MET A 74 0.09 4.08 2.44
N MET A 75 -0.76 5.11 2.54
CA MET A 75 -1.93 5.07 3.41
C MET A 75 -3.17 4.70 2.60
N VAL A 76 -3.86 3.67 3.07
CA VAL A 76 -5.14 3.19 2.57
C VAL A 76 -6.22 3.69 3.51
N CYS A 77 -7.17 4.46 2.96
CA CYS A 77 -8.49 4.73 3.55
C CYS A 77 -8.55 5.03 5.06
N SER A 78 -7.59 5.77 5.62
CA SER A 78 -7.65 6.12 7.05
C SER A 78 -6.99 7.45 7.38
N THR A 79 -7.80 8.48 7.68
CA THR A 79 -7.26 9.71 8.28
C THR A 79 -6.71 9.43 9.68
N ALA A 80 -7.17 8.36 10.33
CA ALA A 80 -6.73 7.98 11.67
C ALA A 80 -5.23 7.67 11.79
N LEU A 81 -4.55 7.37 10.67
CA LEU A 81 -3.12 7.06 10.60
C LEU A 81 -2.28 8.14 9.90
N ILE A 82 -2.86 9.27 9.47
CA ILE A 82 -2.09 10.39 8.87
C ILE A 82 -0.95 10.86 9.78
N SER A 83 -1.22 10.92 11.09
CA SER A 83 -0.23 11.32 12.09
C SER A 83 0.93 10.34 12.21
N LEU A 84 0.68 9.05 11.98
CA LEU A 84 1.73 8.03 11.97
C LEU A 84 2.60 8.21 10.73
N ALA A 85 2.01 8.32 9.55
CA ALA A 85 2.75 8.48 8.30
C ALA A 85 3.63 9.74 8.30
N ARG A 86 3.09 10.89 8.74
CA ARG A 86 3.87 12.14 8.89
C ARG A 86 5.05 11.97 9.83
N LYS A 87 4.85 11.36 11.00
CA LYS A 87 5.94 11.13 11.95
C LYS A 87 6.96 10.09 11.43
N MET A 88 6.54 9.13 10.60
CA MET A 88 7.47 8.20 9.94
C MET A 88 8.33 8.91 8.90
N GLU A 89 7.75 9.86 8.15
CA GLU A 89 8.48 10.74 7.24
C GLU A 89 9.49 11.61 8.02
N GLU A 90 9.05 12.27 9.09
CA GLU A 90 9.90 13.13 9.93
C GLU A 90 11.04 12.37 10.64
N ARG A 91 10.77 11.19 11.21
CA ARG A 91 11.74 10.45 12.04
C ARG A 91 12.70 9.58 11.22
N TRP A 92 12.22 9.03 10.10
CA TRP A 92 12.96 8.01 9.34
C TRP A 92 13.06 8.30 7.83
N ASP A 93 12.60 9.47 7.37
CA ASP A 93 12.62 9.85 5.95
C ASP A 93 11.90 8.82 5.07
N ILE A 94 10.74 8.33 5.55
CA ILE A 94 9.87 7.40 4.82
C ILE A 94 8.76 8.23 4.13
N PRO A 95 8.93 8.63 2.86
CA PRO A 95 7.91 9.39 2.16
C PRO A 95 6.65 8.55 1.99
N PHE A 96 5.50 9.21 1.97
CA PHE A 96 4.22 8.54 1.81
C PHE A 96 3.27 9.26 0.86
N PHE A 97 2.20 8.56 0.46
CA PHE A 97 1.06 9.15 -0.24
C PHE A 97 -0.24 8.46 0.19
N GLU A 98 -1.36 9.12 -0.06
CA GLU A 98 -2.70 8.55 0.10
C GLU A 98 -3.13 7.86 -1.19
N GLY A 99 -3.61 6.62 -1.09
CA GLY A 99 -4.03 5.84 -2.24
C GLY A 99 -5.13 4.83 -1.91
N SER A 100 -5.56 4.10 -2.93
CA SER A 100 -6.60 3.08 -2.83
C SER A 100 -6.23 1.87 -3.69
N PHE A 101 -6.58 0.67 -3.21
CA PHE A 101 -6.58 -0.55 -4.01
C PHE A 101 -7.98 -0.95 -4.48
N TYR A 102 -8.98 -0.07 -4.25
CA TYR A 102 -10.35 -0.29 -4.68
C TYR A 102 -10.57 0.27 -6.08
N GLY A 103 -10.61 -0.61 -7.06
CA GLY A 103 -10.82 -0.26 -8.47
C GLY A 103 -9.55 -0.38 -9.30
N ILE A 104 -9.73 -0.63 -10.59
CA ILE A 104 -8.63 -0.90 -11.53
C ILE A 104 -7.69 0.32 -11.60
N SER A 105 -8.24 1.49 -11.91
CA SER A 105 -7.45 2.71 -12.11
C SER A 105 -6.73 3.16 -10.84
N ASP A 106 -7.40 3.08 -9.68
CA ASP A 106 -6.82 3.49 -8.40
C ASP A 106 -5.68 2.55 -8.00
N THR A 107 -5.85 1.24 -8.18
CA THR A 107 -4.79 0.25 -7.96
C THR A 107 -3.58 0.54 -8.85
N SER A 108 -3.79 0.79 -10.14
CA SER A 108 -2.72 1.15 -11.07
C SER A 108 -2.01 2.44 -10.66
N GLN A 109 -2.75 3.45 -10.20
CA GLN A 109 -2.17 4.70 -9.72
C GLN A 109 -1.37 4.51 -8.43
N ALA A 110 -1.86 3.67 -7.51
CA ALA A 110 -1.15 3.31 -6.28
C ALA A 110 0.18 2.62 -6.59
N LEU A 111 0.19 1.64 -7.51
CA LEU A 111 1.42 0.99 -7.96
C LEU A 111 2.43 1.99 -8.53
N ARG A 112 1.98 2.88 -9.43
CA ARG A 112 2.83 3.95 -10.01
C ARG A 112 3.43 4.86 -8.94
N ASN A 113 2.62 5.28 -7.97
CA ASN A 113 3.07 6.18 -6.90
C ASN A 113 4.08 5.49 -5.98
N LEU A 114 3.84 4.24 -5.59
CA LEU A 114 4.80 3.44 -4.81
C LEU A 114 6.16 3.38 -5.50
N VAL A 115 6.20 2.99 -6.77
CA VAL A 115 7.48 2.82 -7.47
C VAL A 115 8.20 4.14 -7.73
N ARG A 116 7.47 5.24 -7.93
CA ARG A 116 8.06 6.59 -7.99
C ARG A 116 8.73 6.97 -6.68
N LEU A 117 8.11 6.68 -5.53
CA LEU A 117 8.75 6.93 -4.23
C LEU A 117 9.97 6.04 -4.02
N LEU A 118 9.89 4.75 -4.37
CA LEU A 118 11.03 3.83 -4.28
C LEU A 118 12.22 4.31 -5.12
N VAL A 119 11.99 4.74 -6.37
CA VAL A 119 13.05 5.28 -7.24
C VAL A 119 13.63 6.58 -6.67
N ARG A 120 12.79 7.49 -6.15
CA ARG A 120 13.28 8.69 -5.43
C ARG A 120 14.17 8.35 -4.23
N LYS A 121 13.94 7.18 -3.62
CA LYS A 121 14.70 6.65 -2.49
C LYS A 121 15.87 5.73 -2.91
N GLY A 122 16.22 5.72 -4.20
CA GLY A 122 17.42 5.07 -4.72
C GLY A 122 17.21 3.65 -5.26
N ALA A 123 15.98 3.20 -5.45
CA ALA A 123 15.71 1.94 -6.14
C ALA A 123 16.00 2.04 -7.65
N ASP A 124 16.26 0.89 -8.30
CA ASP A 124 16.54 0.85 -9.74
C ASP A 124 15.37 1.43 -10.57
N PRO A 125 15.60 2.44 -11.42
CA PRO A 125 14.58 3.02 -12.30
C PRO A 125 13.87 2.03 -13.24
N GLU A 126 14.47 0.87 -13.55
CA GLU A 126 13.85 -0.17 -14.38
C GLU A 126 12.48 -0.64 -13.83
N ILE A 127 12.27 -0.52 -12.52
CA ILE A 127 10.99 -0.87 -11.89
C ILE A 127 9.81 -0.06 -12.47
N LEU A 128 10.04 1.15 -12.98
CA LEU A 128 8.99 1.97 -13.58
C LEU A 128 8.38 1.29 -14.82
N GLU A 129 9.22 0.81 -15.73
CA GLU A 129 8.79 0.13 -16.96
C GLU A 129 8.16 -1.24 -16.67
N ARG A 130 8.77 -2.00 -15.74
CA ARG A 130 8.20 -3.27 -15.26
C ARG A 130 6.81 -3.08 -14.66
N THR A 131 6.60 -1.96 -13.96
CA THR A 131 5.30 -1.60 -13.37
C THR A 131 4.27 -1.29 -14.43
N GLU A 132 4.60 -0.47 -15.44
CA GLU A 132 3.65 -0.19 -16.53
C GLU A 132 3.30 -1.45 -17.33
N THR A 133 4.29 -2.32 -17.57
CA THR A 133 4.06 -3.63 -18.22
C THR A 133 3.09 -4.49 -17.42
N LEU A 134 3.28 -4.58 -16.10
CA LEU A 134 2.38 -5.31 -15.20
C LEU A 134 0.97 -4.71 -15.22
N ILE A 135 0.86 -3.39 -15.10
CA ILE A 135 -0.41 -2.67 -15.12
C ILE A 135 -1.17 -2.97 -16.41
N ALA A 136 -0.55 -2.77 -17.57
CA ALA A 136 -1.20 -3.01 -18.86
C ALA A 136 -1.76 -4.43 -18.97
N GLN A 137 -0.99 -5.43 -18.52
CA GLN A 137 -1.43 -6.82 -18.50
C GLN A 137 -2.62 -7.05 -17.56
N GLN A 138 -2.57 -6.54 -16.32
CA GLN A 138 -3.61 -6.78 -15.32
C GLN A 138 -4.88 -6.00 -15.62
N GLU A 139 -4.78 -4.76 -16.10
CA GLU A 139 -5.92 -3.97 -16.53
C GLU A 139 -6.65 -4.66 -17.67
N ALA A 140 -5.94 -5.16 -18.69
CA ALA A 140 -6.57 -5.87 -19.81
C ALA A 140 -7.36 -7.11 -19.33
N ILE A 141 -6.81 -7.87 -18.38
CA ILE A 141 -7.50 -9.01 -17.77
C ILE A 141 -8.74 -8.56 -16.99
N ALA A 142 -8.60 -7.52 -16.17
CA ALA A 142 -9.66 -7.03 -15.30
C ALA A 142 -10.82 -6.43 -16.11
N TRP A 143 -10.54 -5.57 -17.09
CA TRP A 143 -11.55 -4.99 -17.96
C TRP A 143 -12.32 -6.05 -18.75
N LYS A 144 -11.62 -7.05 -19.31
CA LYS A 144 -12.26 -8.17 -20.01
C LYS A 144 -13.22 -8.94 -19.09
N LYS A 145 -12.84 -9.16 -17.83
CA LYS A 145 -13.71 -9.83 -16.83
C LYS A 145 -14.89 -8.97 -16.41
N LEU A 146 -14.75 -7.64 -16.43
CA LEU A 146 -15.81 -6.71 -16.03
C LEU A 146 -16.84 -6.43 -17.13
N GLU A 147 -16.54 -6.72 -18.40
CA GLU A 147 -17.42 -6.43 -19.54
C GLU A 147 -18.86 -6.94 -19.37
N PRO A 148 -19.11 -8.19 -18.90
CA PRO A 148 -20.49 -8.67 -18.70
C PRO A 148 -21.25 -7.90 -17.61
N TYR A 149 -20.56 -7.35 -16.62
CA TYR A 149 -21.16 -6.57 -15.54
C TYR A 149 -21.43 -5.13 -15.99
N ARG A 150 -20.54 -4.56 -16.82
CA ARG A 150 -20.69 -3.20 -17.36
C ARG A 150 -22.02 -3.02 -18.08
N GLN A 151 -22.40 -3.98 -18.94
CA GLN A 151 -23.68 -3.95 -19.65
C GLN A 151 -24.90 -3.94 -18.72
N ARG A 152 -24.81 -4.60 -17.56
CA ARG A 152 -25.92 -4.71 -16.58
C ARG A 152 -26.02 -3.51 -15.65
N LEU A 153 -24.89 -2.87 -15.37
CA LEU A 153 -24.76 -1.83 -14.35
C LEU A 153 -24.69 -0.42 -14.94
N GLN A 154 -24.46 -0.27 -16.24
CA GLN A 154 -24.41 1.03 -16.89
C GLN A 154 -25.72 1.82 -16.67
N GLY A 155 -25.57 3.08 -16.25
CA GLY A 155 -26.69 3.98 -15.95
C GLY A 155 -27.41 3.71 -14.62
N LYS A 156 -27.02 2.69 -13.86
CA LYS A 156 -27.53 2.49 -12.49
C LYS A 156 -26.93 3.54 -11.55
N ARG A 157 -27.70 3.94 -10.54
CA ARG A 157 -27.28 4.89 -9.51
C ARG A 157 -27.15 4.14 -8.19
N VAL A 158 -26.09 4.46 -7.43
CA VAL A 158 -25.80 3.88 -6.12
C VAL A 158 -25.63 5.02 -5.14
N LEU A 159 -26.19 4.86 -3.93
CA LEU A 159 -25.92 5.71 -2.78
C LEU A 159 -24.97 4.95 -1.85
N LEU A 160 -23.87 5.57 -1.46
CA LEU A 160 -22.93 5.02 -0.49
C LEU A 160 -23.10 5.79 0.83
N ASN A 161 -23.45 5.07 1.89
CA ASN A 161 -23.38 5.57 3.26
C ASN A 161 -22.53 4.58 4.06
N THR A 162 -21.22 4.77 3.95
CA THR A 162 -20.22 3.95 4.64
C THR A 162 -19.65 4.74 5.81
N GLY A 163 -19.04 4.03 6.76
CA GLY A 163 -18.14 4.70 7.70
C GLY A 163 -17.01 5.39 6.95
N GLY A 164 -16.52 6.48 7.52
CA GLY A 164 -15.24 7.11 7.17
C GLY A 164 -14.57 7.52 8.48
N VAL A 165 -13.33 7.09 8.67
CA VAL A 165 -12.46 7.60 9.74
C VAL A 165 -11.24 8.23 9.12
#